data_AF-A0A2N0LFL5-F1
#
_entry.id   AF-A0A2N0LFL5-F1
#
_cell.length_a   1.000
_cell.length_b   1.000
_cell.length_c   1.000
_cell.angle_alpha   90.00
_cell.angle_beta   90.00
_cell.angle_gamma   90.00
#
_symmetry.space_group_name_H-M   'P 1'
#
loop_
_entity.id
_entity.type
_entity.pdbx_description
1 polymer ?
#
loop_
_entity_poly.entity_id
_entity_poly.type
_entity_poly.pdbx_seq_one_letter_code
_entity_poly.pdbx_strand_id
1 'polypeptide(L)'
;PDTVDKFLGNNVLGVATAATFGLLINVPLLFEIPLVAALLLVGMGTATAATLLFAAAAGGPITFWGLAKVMSKKTVFTFATATWGLGAIAGLGILSVGLLWGIGNPQTIRIVENSNSGCSICLLRDAIDEADRGATIEIPPGTYTLRIAELVINKDLTLVGAGADQTIIQAAESSGTANSRVLRIPIGRDVTISGVTIRHGVADSTIPRHVVFPATVGGNRNHQL
;
A
#
# COMPACT_ATOMS: atom_id res chain seq x y z
N PRO A 1 -1.88 -3.57 -9.26
CA PRO A 1 -0.83 -3.12 -8.31
C PRO A 1 0.56 -3.10 -8.94
N ASP A 2 1.03 -4.23 -9.47
CA ASP A 2 2.44 -4.42 -9.91
C ASP A 2 2.87 -3.49 -11.05
N THR A 3 1.98 -3.15 -11.98
CA THR A 3 2.30 -2.25 -13.09
C THR A 3 2.47 -0.80 -12.63
N VAL A 4 1.64 -0.35 -11.68
CA VAL A 4 1.72 1.02 -11.14
C VAL A 4 2.99 1.16 -10.31
N ASP A 5 3.30 0.20 -9.45
CA ASP A 5 4.53 0.22 -8.68
C ASP A 5 5.78 0.17 -9.58
N LYS A 6 5.73 -0.60 -10.67
CA LYS A 6 6.84 -0.69 -11.64
C LYS A 6 7.14 0.65 -12.33
N PHE A 7 6.12 1.39 -12.76
CA PHE A 7 6.30 2.60 -13.59
C PHE A 7 6.11 3.93 -12.82
N LEU A 8 5.42 3.90 -11.69
CA LEU A 8 5.08 5.04 -10.86
C LEU A 8 5.40 4.80 -9.37
N GLY A 9 6.15 3.74 -9.03
CA GLY A 9 6.61 3.49 -7.67
C GLY A 9 7.61 4.53 -7.17
N ASN A 10 8.04 4.39 -5.91
CA ASN A 10 8.94 5.33 -5.26
C ASN A 10 10.41 5.08 -5.65
N ASN A 11 10.74 5.29 -6.92
CA ASN A 11 12.07 5.04 -7.48
C ASN A 11 12.43 6.09 -8.56
N VAL A 12 13.69 6.09 -9.00
CA VAL A 12 14.19 7.05 -10.01
C VAL A 12 13.42 6.95 -11.32
N LEU A 13 13.01 5.73 -11.72
CA LEU A 13 12.21 5.52 -12.93
C LEU A 13 10.82 6.16 -12.81
N GLY A 14 10.16 6.02 -11.67
CA GLY A 14 8.87 6.63 -11.36
C GLY A 14 8.96 8.15 -11.43
N VAL A 15 9.97 8.74 -10.79
CA VAL A 15 10.24 10.19 -10.88
C VAL A 15 10.46 10.65 -12.33
N ALA A 16 11.31 9.97 -13.10
CA ALA A 16 11.55 10.33 -14.51
C ALA A 16 10.29 10.22 -15.38
N THR A 17 9.47 9.19 -15.11
CA THR A 17 8.21 8.94 -15.81
C THR A 17 7.19 10.03 -15.47
N ALA A 18 7.01 10.34 -14.18
CA ALA A 18 6.14 11.42 -13.72
C ALA A 18 6.56 12.80 -14.24
N ALA A 19 7.85 13.12 -14.22
CA ALA A 19 8.34 14.42 -14.72
C ALA A 19 8.00 14.59 -16.21
N THR A 20 8.16 13.51 -16.99
CA THR A 20 7.84 13.49 -18.42
C THR A 20 6.33 13.58 -18.65
N PHE A 21 5.54 12.72 -18.00
CA PHE A 21 4.09 12.70 -18.18
C PHE A 21 3.42 13.97 -17.68
N GLY A 22 3.87 14.54 -16.56
CA GLY A 22 3.35 15.80 -16.02
C GLY A 22 3.41 16.91 -17.06
N LEU A 23 4.56 17.04 -17.73
CA LEU A 23 4.75 18.01 -18.80
C LEU A 23 3.88 17.73 -20.05
N LEU A 24 3.48 16.48 -20.28
CA LEU A 24 2.67 16.09 -21.44
C LEU A 24 1.17 16.26 -21.21
N ILE A 25 0.71 16.06 -19.98
CA ILE A 25 -0.73 16.01 -19.69
C ILE A 25 -1.34 17.40 -19.43
N ASN A 26 -0.57 18.38 -18.93
CA ASN A 26 -1.02 19.74 -18.64
C ASN A 26 -2.43 19.79 -18.05
N VAL A 27 -2.58 19.31 -16.82
CA VAL A 27 -3.87 19.19 -16.16
C VAL A 27 -4.03 20.36 -15.18
N PRO A 28 -5.15 21.10 -15.19
CA PRO A 28 -5.39 22.15 -14.20
C PRO A 28 -5.30 21.61 -12.77
N LEU A 29 -4.79 22.43 -11.84
CA LEU A 29 -4.64 22.08 -10.41
C LEU A 29 -5.92 21.48 -9.79
N LEU A 30 -7.10 21.91 -10.25
CA LEU A 30 -8.41 21.40 -9.80
C LEU A 30 -8.59 19.90 -10.08
N PHE A 31 -7.98 19.37 -11.14
CA PHE A 31 -8.05 17.97 -11.55
C PHE A 31 -6.79 17.18 -11.20
N GLU A 32 -5.65 17.86 -11.09
CA GLU A 32 -4.36 17.26 -10.78
C GLU A 32 -4.32 16.68 -9.36
N ILE A 33 -4.79 17.43 -8.36
CA ILE A 33 -4.78 16.96 -6.95
C ILE A 33 -5.66 15.71 -6.80
N PRO A 34 -6.92 15.66 -7.31
CA PRO A 34 -7.72 14.44 -7.29
C PRO A 34 -7.07 13.27 -8.04
N LEU A 35 -6.44 13.51 -9.19
CA LEU A 35 -5.75 12.48 -9.97
C LEU A 35 -4.58 11.88 -9.19
N VAL A 36 -3.71 12.73 -8.62
CA VAL A 36 -2.56 12.29 -7.83
C VAL A 36 -3.01 11.53 -6.59
N ALA A 37 -4.07 11.99 -5.91
CA ALA A 37 -4.65 11.27 -4.78
C ALA A 37 -5.19 9.88 -5.19
N ALA A 38 -5.89 9.79 -6.32
CA ALA A 38 -6.37 8.50 -6.84
C ALA A 38 -5.21 7.56 -7.19
N LEU A 39 -4.13 8.09 -7.78
CA LEU A 39 -2.94 7.31 -8.12
C LEU A 39 -2.18 6.83 -6.87
N LEU A 40 -2.08 7.65 -5.83
CA LEU A 40 -1.55 7.24 -4.52
C LEU A 40 -2.39 6.10 -3.92
N LEU A 41 -3.72 6.18 -4.04
CA LEU A 41 -4.63 5.12 -3.57
C LEU A 41 -4.49 3.79 -4.32
N VAL A 42 -3.91 3.78 -5.53
CA VAL A 42 -3.62 2.56 -6.30
C VAL A 42 -2.14 2.16 -6.28
N GLY A 43 -1.32 2.79 -5.45
CA GLY A 43 0.06 2.39 -5.18
C GLY A 43 1.15 3.23 -5.88
N MET A 44 0.85 4.45 -6.31
CA MET A 44 1.89 5.38 -6.76
C MET A 44 2.81 5.79 -5.59
N GLY A 45 4.11 5.90 -5.87
CA GLY A 45 5.10 6.35 -4.90
C GLY A 45 4.98 7.83 -4.56
N THR A 46 5.35 8.22 -3.34
CA THR A 46 5.25 9.60 -2.86
C THR A 46 6.18 10.57 -3.59
N ALA A 47 7.41 10.16 -3.93
CA ALA A 47 8.32 10.97 -4.75
C ALA A 47 7.75 11.20 -6.16
N THR A 48 7.18 10.15 -6.76
CA THR A 48 6.51 10.20 -8.06
C THR A 48 5.29 11.11 -8.04
N ALA A 49 4.49 11.03 -6.97
CA ALA A 49 3.33 11.88 -6.75
C ALA A 49 3.72 13.36 -6.69
N ALA A 50 4.73 13.68 -5.88
CA ALA A 50 5.22 15.04 -5.77
C ALA A 50 5.81 15.55 -7.08
N THR A 51 6.51 14.70 -7.83
CA THR A 51 7.02 15.03 -9.16
C THR A 51 5.89 15.46 -10.10
N LEU A 52 4.77 14.71 -10.11
CA LEU A 52 3.59 15.09 -10.88
C LEU A 52 3.04 16.45 -10.44
N LEU A 53 2.87 16.66 -9.12
CA LEU A 53 2.36 17.92 -8.56
C LEU A 53 3.18 19.16 -8.94
N PHE A 54 4.49 18.99 -9.15
CA PHE A 54 5.36 20.08 -9.61
C PHE A 54 5.36 20.24 -11.13
N ALA A 55 5.26 19.14 -11.88
CA ALA A 55 5.42 19.17 -13.33
C ALA A 55 4.11 19.43 -14.09
N ALA A 56 2.98 18.89 -13.65
CA ALA A 56 1.74 18.92 -14.41
C ALA A 56 0.99 20.27 -14.34
N ALA A 57 1.18 21.02 -13.24
CA ALA A 57 0.62 22.35 -13.07
C ALA A 57 1.28 23.45 -13.92
N ALA A 58 2.53 23.26 -14.36
CA ALA A 58 3.35 24.33 -14.92
C ALA A 58 3.09 24.62 -16.40
N GLY A 59 2.59 23.64 -17.15
CA GLY A 59 2.31 23.75 -18.58
C GLY A 59 2.49 22.44 -19.34
N GLY A 60 2.10 22.41 -20.61
CA GLY A 60 2.41 21.30 -21.48
C GLY A 60 2.22 21.61 -22.97
N PRO A 61 1.91 20.62 -23.82
CA PRO A 61 2.12 20.76 -25.26
C PRO A 61 1.34 21.92 -25.88
N ILE A 62 0.09 22.13 -25.45
CA ILE A 62 -0.78 23.18 -25.97
C ILE A 62 -0.29 24.56 -25.51
N THR A 63 0.14 24.70 -24.25
CA THR A 63 0.64 25.97 -23.73
C THR A 63 1.97 26.33 -24.39
N PHE A 64 2.89 25.37 -24.53
CA PHE A 64 4.16 25.59 -25.23
C PHE A 64 3.98 25.85 -26.73
N TRP A 65 3.03 25.19 -27.39
CA TRP A 65 2.68 25.50 -28.78
C TRP A 65 2.11 26.91 -28.94
N GLY A 66 1.23 27.32 -28.02
CA GLY A 66 0.69 28.68 -27.98
C GLY A 66 1.79 29.72 -27.77
N LEU A 67 2.67 29.49 -26.79
CA LEU A 67 3.82 30.34 -26.50
C LEU A 67 4.78 30.41 -27.70
N ALA A 68 5.03 29.30 -28.40
CA ALA A 68 5.92 29.28 -29.57
C ALA A 68 5.46 30.18 -30.73
N LYS A 69 4.21 30.68 -30.71
CA LYS A 69 3.71 31.68 -31.68
C LYS A 69 4.06 33.13 -31.31
N VAL A 70 4.35 33.40 -30.04
CA VAL A 70 4.56 34.76 -29.50
C VAL A 70 5.98 34.97 -28.95
N MET A 71 6.75 33.91 -28.72
CA MET A 71 8.13 33.96 -28.24
C MET A 71 9.04 33.00 -29.02
N SER A 72 10.36 33.15 -28.84
CA SER A 72 11.34 32.33 -29.57
C SER A 72 11.25 30.85 -29.18
N LYS A 73 11.40 29.95 -30.17
CA LYS A 73 11.39 28.50 -29.93
C LYS A 73 12.44 28.05 -28.91
N LYS A 74 13.60 28.73 -28.87
CA LYS A 74 14.66 28.46 -27.91
C LYS A 74 14.18 28.73 -26.48
N THR A 75 13.50 29.85 -26.27
CA THR A 75 12.97 30.21 -24.94
C THR A 75 11.88 29.24 -24.48
N VAL A 76 10.99 28.80 -25.37
CA VAL A 76 9.97 27.80 -25.03
C VAL A 76 10.61 26.47 -24.66
N PHE A 77 11.64 26.04 -25.41
CA PHE A 77 12.38 24.82 -25.10
C PHE A 77 13.09 24.93 -23.74
N THR A 78 13.78 26.03 -23.47
CA THR A 78 14.42 26.27 -22.17
C THR A 78 13.40 26.20 -21.04
N PHE A 79 12.23 26.85 -21.20
CA PHE A 79 11.17 26.82 -20.19
C PHE A 79 10.67 25.39 -19.95
N ALA A 80 10.34 24.64 -21.00
CA ALA A 80 9.92 23.24 -20.90
C ALA A 80 10.97 22.34 -20.19
N THR A 81 12.24 22.47 -20.56
CA THR A 81 13.33 21.70 -19.93
C THR A 81 13.59 22.11 -18.48
N ALA A 82 13.45 23.39 -18.14
CA ALA A 82 13.59 23.89 -16.78
C ALA A 82 12.45 23.37 -15.88
N THR A 83 11.22 23.39 -16.37
CA THR A 83 10.05 22.83 -15.68
C THR A 83 10.22 21.33 -15.44
N TRP A 84 10.60 20.57 -16.47
CA TRP A 84 10.89 19.14 -16.34
C TRP A 84 12.00 18.87 -15.31
N GLY A 85 13.09 19.63 -15.39
CA GLY A 85 14.22 19.51 -14.49
C GLY A 85 13.85 19.83 -13.04
N LEU A 86 13.07 20.89 -12.81
CA LEU A 86 12.61 21.27 -11.48
C LEU A 86 11.70 20.19 -10.88
N GLY A 87 10.76 19.65 -11.66
CA GLY A 87 9.91 18.54 -11.22
C GLY A 87 10.74 17.30 -10.86
N ALA A 88 11.69 16.91 -11.71
CA ALA A 88 12.58 15.78 -11.46
C ALA A 88 13.45 15.98 -10.21
N ILE A 89 14.02 17.19 -10.02
CA ILE A 89 14.83 17.53 -8.85
C ILE A 89 13.98 17.49 -7.58
N ALA A 90 12.77 18.05 -7.60
CA ALA A 90 11.86 18.00 -6.46
C ALA A 90 11.50 16.55 -6.08
N GLY A 91 11.19 15.72 -7.08
CA GLY A 91 10.95 14.28 -6.90
C GLY A 91 12.14 13.56 -6.30
N LEU A 92 13.34 13.75 -6.85
CA LEU A 92 14.57 13.15 -6.33
C LEU A 92 14.92 13.64 -4.92
N GLY A 93 14.63 14.91 -4.61
CA GLY A 93 14.77 15.45 -3.26
C GLY A 93 13.89 14.71 -2.26
N ILE A 94 12.61 14.49 -2.61
CA ILE A 94 11.68 13.74 -1.76
C ILE A 94 12.07 12.26 -1.68
N LEU A 95 12.55 11.66 -2.76
CA LEU A 95 13.06 10.29 -2.74
C LEU A 95 14.28 10.16 -1.81
N SER A 96 15.19 11.14 -1.85
CA SER A 96 16.39 11.18 -1.01
C SER A 96 16.03 11.36 0.46
N VAL A 97 15.11 12.28 0.77
CA VAL A 97 14.54 12.44 2.11
C VAL A 97 13.86 11.13 2.52
N GLY A 98 13.02 10.55 1.68
CA GLY A 98 12.35 9.28 2.00
C GLY A 98 13.33 8.16 2.31
N LEU A 99 14.46 8.07 1.62
CA LEU A 99 15.50 7.10 1.94
C LEU A 99 16.14 7.36 3.32
N LEU A 100 16.37 8.62 3.68
CA LEU A 100 16.97 9.00 4.98
C LEU A 100 16.00 8.81 6.16
N TRP A 101 14.70 8.99 5.92
CA TRP A 101 13.65 8.95 6.96
C TRP A 101 12.78 7.69 6.91
N GLY A 102 13.07 6.76 5.99
CA GLY A 102 12.29 5.54 5.78
C GLY A 102 10.91 5.75 5.12
N ILE A 103 10.64 6.92 4.54
CA ILE A 103 9.35 7.23 3.90
C ILE A 103 9.29 6.56 2.52
N GLY A 104 8.29 5.69 2.33
CA GLY A 104 8.03 4.99 1.06
C GLY A 104 8.70 3.63 0.89
N ASN A 105 9.35 3.09 1.93
CA ASN A 105 9.64 1.64 2.05
C ASN A 105 8.38 0.96 2.64
N PRO A 106 8.03 -0.30 2.27
CA PRO A 106 7.04 -1.08 3.01
C PRO A 106 7.32 -1.00 4.53
N GLN A 107 6.42 -0.32 5.23
CA GLN A 107 6.51 -0.21 6.68
C GLN A 107 6.48 -1.60 7.27
N THR A 108 7.47 -1.93 8.11
CA THR A 108 7.47 -3.18 8.87
C THR A 108 7.27 -2.84 10.33
N ILE A 109 6.09 -3.17 10.86
CA ILE A 109 5.75 -2.96 12.27
C ILE A 109 5.99 -4.27 13.01
N ARG A 110 6.85 -4.23 14.02
CA ARG A 110 7.08 -5.35 14.94
C ARG A 110 6.33 -5.09 16.22
N ILE A 111 5.39 -5.97 16.55
CA ILE A 111 4.73 -5.90 17.85
C ILE A 111 5.75 -6.33 18.90
N VAL A 112 6.11 -5.40 19.79
CA VAL A 112 6.89 -5.71 20.98
C VAL A 112 5.90 -5.91 22.12
N GLU A 113 5.85 -7.11 22.70
CA GLU A 113 5.09 -7.33 23.92
C GLU A 113 5.72 -6.49 25.04
N ASN A 114 5.06 -5.38 25.37
CA ASN A 114 5.42 -4.60 26.53
C ASN A 114 4.76 -5.29 27.73
N SER A 115 5.56 -5.84 28.65
CA SER A 115 5.09 -6.62 29.83
C SER A 115 4.09 -5.89 30.74
N ASN A 116 3.74 -4.64 30.43
CA ASN A 116 2.92 -3.73 31.22
C ASN A 116 1.46 -3.60 30.74
N SER A 117 1.08 -4.07 29.54
CA SER A 117 -0.29 -3.85 29.02
C SER A 117 -1.25 -5.04 29.15
N GLY A 118 -0.77 -6.24 29.50
CA GLY A 118 -1.59 -7.44 29.80
C GLY A 118 -2.57 -7.90 28.70
N CYS A 119 -2.57 -7.22 27.55
CA CYS A 119 -3.54 -7.36 26.47
C CYS A 119 -2.80 -7.47 25.13
N SER A 120 -2.44 -8.69 24.75
CA SER A 120 -1.81 -9.01 23.47
C SER A 120 -2.65 -8.54 22.28
N ILE A 121 -3.98 -8.70 22.36
CA ILE A 121 -4.90 -8.28 21.29
C ILE A 121 -5.01 -6.76 21.12
N CYS A 122 -4.75 -5.98 22.17
CA CYS A 122 -4.73 -4.52 22.09
C CYS A 122 -3.56 -4.08 21.21
N LEU A 123 -2.37 -4.64 21.45
CA LEU A 123 -1.17 -4.35 20.66
C LEU A 123 -1.34 -4.72 19.18
N LEU A 124 -2.02 -5.84 18.88
CA LEU A 124 -2.29 -6.22 17.49
C LEU A 124 -3.25 -5.24 16.80
N ARG A 125 -4.27 -4.74 17.51
CA ARG A 125 -5.20 -3.73 16.98
C ARG A 125 -4.50 -2.39 16.76
N ASP A 126 -3.73 -1.96 17.75
CA ASP A 126 -2.95 -0.73 17.68
C ASP A 126 -1.96 -0.79 16.50
N ALA A 127 -1.29 -1.92 16.29
CA ALA A 127 -0.40 -2.12 15.15
C ALA A 127 -1.14 -2.05 13.80
N ILE A 128 -2.37 -2.58 13.71
CA ILE A 128 -3.20 -2.50 12.49
C ILE A 128 -3.68 -1.06 12.25
N ASP A 129 -4.04 -0.34 13.32
CA ASP A 129 -4.50 1.05 13.25
C ASP A 129 -3.36 1.99 12.84
N GLU A 130 -2.17 1.82 13.39
CA GLU A 130 -0.96 2.60 13.09
C GLU A 130 -0.37 2.28 11.71
N ALA A 131 -0.52 1.04 11.23
CA ALA A 131 0.05 0.61 9.95
C ALA A 131 -0.39 1.48 8.76
N ASP A 132 0.58 1.92 7.96
CA ASP A 132 0.30 2.44 6.62
C ASP A 132 -0.29 1.34 5.73
N ARG A 133 -0.95 1.77 4.65
CA ARG A 133 -1.48 0.85 3.64
C ARG A 133 -0.32 0.11 2.95
N GLY A 134 -0.43 -1.21 2.85
CA GLY A 134 0.59 -2.10 2.31
C GLY A 134 1.67 -2.51 3.31
N ALA A 135 1.59 -2.07 4.58
CA ALA A 135 2.56 -2.42 5.60
C ALA A 135 2.55 -3.92 5.94
N THR A 136 3.70 -4.38 6.43
CA THR A 136 3.87 -5.72 7.01
C THR A 136 3.89 -5.61 8.53
N ILE A 137 3.03 -6.37 9.21
CA ILE A 137 2.99 -6.49 10.66
C ILE A 137 3.54 -7.87 11.04
N GLU A 138 4.68 -7.88 11.73
CA GLU A 138 5.25 -9.07 12.34
C GLU A 138 4.61 -9.29 13.72
N ILE A 139 3.89 -10.40 13.86
CA ILE A 139 3.16 -10.79 15.05
C ILE A 139 4.02 -11.82 15.82
N PRO A 140 4.47 -11.52 17.05
CA PRO A 140 5.28 -12.44 17.82
C PRO A 140 4.50 -13.71 18.21
N PRO A 141 5.19 -14.75 18.71
CA PRO A 141 4.54 -15.90 19.33
C PRO A 141 3.60 -15.44 20.45
N GLY A 142 2.40 -15.99 20.51
CA GLY A 142 1.42 -15.60 21.50
C GLY A 142 -0.01 -16.03 21.16
N THR A 143 -0.89 -15.91 22.14
CA THR A 143 -2.33 -16.12 21.96
C THR A 143 -3.07 -14.79 22.08
N TYR A 144 -3.73 -14.41 20.99
CA TYR A 144 -4.45 -13.14 20.81
C TYR A 144 -5.95 -13.42 20.83
N THR A 145 -6.54 -13.41 22.02
CA THR A 145 -7.98 -13.66 22.22
C THR A 145 -8.78 -12.36 22.07
N LEU A 146 -9.71 -12.32 21.11
CA LEU A 146 -10.63 -11.20 20.91
C LEU A 146 -11.66 -11.16 22.05
N ARG A 147 -11.67 -10.07 22.82
CA ARG A 147 -12.59 -9.90 23.96
C ARG A 147 -13.84 -9.06 23.64
N ILE A 148 -13.77 -8.21 22.63
CA ILE A 148 -14.80 -7.19 22.37
C ILE A 148 -15.50 -7.44 21.03
N ALA A 149 -14.73 -7.53 19.94
CA ALA A 149 -15.27 -7.66 18.59
C ALA A 149 -14.28 -8.42 17.69
N GLU A 150 -14.71 -8.71 16.47
CA GLU A 150 -13.83 -9.21 15.40
C GLU A 150 -12.67 -8.25 15.11
N LEU A 151 -11.59 -8.78 14.54
CA LEU A 151 -10.46 -8.00 14.05
C LEU A 151 -10.74 -7.50 12.65
N VAL A 152 -10.99 -6.20 12.51
CA VAL A 152 -11.31 -5.56 11.23
C VAL A 152 -10.03 -5.08 10.57
N ILE A 153 -9.78 -5.51 9.33
CA ILE A 153 -8.65 -5.06 8.52
C ILE A 153 -9.20 -4.28 7.33
N ASN A 154 -9.24 -2.95 7.45
CA ASN A 154 -9.88 -2.05 6.50
C ASN A 154 -8.91 -1.39 5.50
N LYS A 155 -7.65 -1.81 5.49
CA LYS A 155 -6.57 -1.34 4.62
C LYS A 155 -5.77 -2.55 4.14
N ASP A 156 -5.07 -2.40 3.02
CA ASP A 156 -4.24 -3.49 2.49
C ASP A 156 -3.07 -3.72 3.45
N LEU A 157 -2.82 -4.96 3.88
CA LEU A 157 -1.80 -5.29 4.88
C LEU A 157 -1.23 -6.69 4.65
N THR A 158 -0.03 -6.91 5.14
CA THR A 158 0.57 -8.24 5.29
C THR A 158 0.73 -8.56 6.77
N LEU A 159 0.12 -9.63 7.26
CA LEU A 159 0.29 -10.14 8.61
C LEU A 159 1.18 -11.38 8.58
N VAL A 160 2.27 -11.37 9.36
CA VAL A 160 3.24 -12.48 9.43
C VAL A 160 3.39 -12.89 10.88
N GLY A 161 2.87 -14.07 11.23
CA GLY A 161 3.14 -14.68 12.54
C GLY A 161 4.47 -15.43 12.56
N ALA A 162 4.97 -15.69 13.76
CA ALA A 162 6.22 -16.42 13.99
C ALA A 162 6.16 -17.90 13.57
N GLY A 163 4.96 -18.45 13.40
CA GLY A 163 4.69 -19.84 13.04
C GLY A 163 3.25 -20.20 13.37
N ALA A 164 2.62 -21.08 12.60
CA ALA A 164 1.21 -21.42 12.82
C ALA A 164 0.96 -22.08 14.20
N ASP A 165 1.94 -22.77 14.75
CA ASP A 165 1.94 -23.36 16.09
C ASP A 165 2.31 -22.35 17.20
N GLN A 166 2.87 -21.20 16.84
CA GLN A 166 3.39 -20.19 17.77
C GLN A 166 2.49 -18.97 17.91
N THR A 167 1.82 -18.55 16.83
CA THR A 167 0.96 -17.36 16.81
C THR A 167 -0.49 -17.74 16.57
N ILE A 168 -1.34 -17.55 17.59
CA ILE A 168 -2.74 -17.95 17.60
C ILE A 168 -3.63 -16.72 17.74
N ILE A 169 -4.48 -16.45 16.74
CA ILE A 169 -5.52 -15.43 16.78
C ILE A 169 -6.87 -16.14 16.94
N GLN A 170 -7.62 -15.83 18.01
CA GLN A 170 -8.85 -16.55 18.32
C GLN A 170 -9.97 -15.64 18.81
N ALA A 171 -11.22 -15.99 18.48
CA ALA A 171 -12.39 -15.25 18.96
C ALA A 171 -12.85 -15.67 20.36
N ALA A 172 -12.41 -16.84 20.84
CA ALA A 172 -12.67 -17.33 22.19
C ALA A 172 -11.56 -18.29 22.65
N GLU A 173 -11.41 -18.45 23.96
CA GLU A 173 -10.45 -19.40 24.55
C GLU A 173 -10.83 -20.86 24.28
N SER A 174 -12.14 -21.13 24.24
CA SER A 174 -12.71 -22.45 24.00
C SER A 174 -13.47 -22.49 22.68
N SER A 175 -13.49 -23.67 22.04
CA SER A 175 -14.30 -23.89 20.85
C SER A 175 -15.79 -23.78 21.16
N GLY A 176 -16.57 -23.17 20.27
CA GLY A 176 -18.02 -23.06 20.38
C GLY A 176 -18.53 -21.96 21.32
N THR A 177 -17.65 -21.18 21.96
CA THR A 177 -18.06 -20.12 22.92
C THR A 177 -17.87 -18.70 22.39
N ALA A 178 -17.43 -18.53 21.14
CA ALA A 178 -17.31 -17.21 20.54
C ALA A 178 -18.67 -16.60 20.21
N ASN A 179 -18.71 -15.27 20.26
CA ASN A 179 -19.86 -14.45 19.87
C ASN A 179 -19.62 -13.68 18.57
N SER A 180 -18.44 -13.83 17.94
CA SER A 180 -18.08 -13.13 16.71
C SER A 180 -17.06 -13.90 15.89
N ARG A 181 -16.82 -13.40 14.67
CA ARG A 181 -15.76 -13.88 13.77
C ARG A 181 -14.40 -13.50 14.34
N VAL A 182 -13.35 -14.19 13.90
CA VAL A 182 -11.98 -13.74 14.22
C VAL A 182 -11.60 -12.52 13.40
N LEU A 183 -11.86 -12.56 12.09
CA LEU A 183 -11.39 -11.55 11.13
C LEU A 183 -12.53 -11.06 10.24
N ARG A 184 -12.53 -9.76 9.94
CA ARG A 184 -13.33 -9.17 8.85
C ARG A 184 -12.46 -8.30 7.96
N ILE A 185 -12.47 -8.65 6.68
CA ILE A 185 -11.82 -7.88 5.61
C ILE A 185 -12.94 -7.31 4.73
N PRO A 186 -13.18 -5.98 4.72
CA PRO A 186 -14.14 -5.35 3.82
C PRO A 186 -13.79 -5.56 2.35
N ILE A 187 -14.78 -5.40 1.46
CA ILE A 187 -14.56 -5.54 0.01
C ILE A 187 -13.52 -4.54 -0.52
N GLY A 188 -12.75 -4.98 -1.51
CA GLY A 188 -11.72 -4.16 -2.17
C GLY A 188 -10.46 -3.97 -1.33
N ARG A 189 -10.14 -4.94 -0.46
CA ARG A 189 -8.91 -4.96 0.35
C ARG A 189 -8.10 -6.20 0.02
N ASP A 190 -6.80 -5.99 -0.14
CA ASP A 190 -5.82 -7.05 -0.33
C ASP A 190 -5.07 -7.28 0.98
N VAL A 191 -5.38 -8.39 1.66
CA VAL A 191 -4.76 -8.75 2.94
C VAL A 191 -4.06 -10.10 2.80
N THR A 192 -2.75 -10.11 3.02
CA THR A 192 -1.95 -11.33 3.04
C THR A 192 -1.74 -11.77 4.48
N ILE A 193 -1.99 -13.03 4.81
CA ILE A 193 -1.82 -13.57 6.15
C ILE A 193 -1.00 -14.86 6.07
N SER A 194 0.06 -14.96 6.87
CA SER A 194 0.96 -16.12 6.89
C SER A 194 1.47 -16.40 8.31
N GLY A 195 1.85 -17.65 8.59
CA GLY A 195 2.48 -18.02 9.86
C GLY A 195 1.60 -17.87 11.10
N VAL A 196 0.26 -17.92 10.97
CA VAL A 196 -0.69 -17.80 12.10
C VAL A 196 -1.74 -18.92 12.08
N THR A 197 -2.23 -19.28 13.26
CA THR A 197 -3.47 -20.05 13.43
C THR A 197 -4.63 -19.11 13.72
N ILE A 198 -5.73 -19.23 12.97
CA ILE A 198 -6.98 -18.50 13.21
C ILE A 198 -8.05 -19.50 13.66
N ARG A 199 -8.60 -19.36 14.87
CA ARG A 199 -9.53 -20.37 15.42
C ARG A 199 -10.65 -19.82 16.28
N HIS A 200 -11.59 -20.71 16.61
CA HIS A 200 -12.72 -20.48 17.51
C HIS A 200 -13.64 -19.31 17.10
N GLY A 201 -13.64 -18.86 15.83
CA GLY A 201 -14.58 -17.86 15.34
C GLY A 201 -15.97 -18.45 15.11
N VAL A 202 -17.01 -17.63 15.30
CA VAL A 202 -18.37 -17.94 14.86
C VAL A 202 -18.81 -16.89 13.83
N ALA A 203 -19.37 -17.33 12.71
CA ALA A 203 -19.96 -16.40 11.75
C ALA A 203 -21.39 -16.05 12.18
N ASP A 204 -21.72 -14.77 12.18
CA ASP A 204 -23.08 -14.25 12.45
C ASP A 204 -24.08 -14.53 11.32
N SER A 205 -23.89 -15.63 10.56
CA SER A 205 -24.59 -15.86 9.28
C SER A 205 -25.07 -17.31 9.18
N THR A 206 -26.39 -17.47 9.07
CA THR A 206 -27.09 -18.68 8.64
C THR A 206 -26.82 -19.06 7.18
N ILE A 207 -26.10 -18.23 6.43
CA ILE A 207 -25.67 -18.50 5.06
C ILE A 207 -24.23 -19.03 5.07
N PRO A 208 -23.99 -20.27 4.60
CA PRO A 208 -22.64 -20.82 4.50
C PRO A 208 -21.82 -20.02 3.47
N ARG A 209 -20.69 -19.46 3.90
CA ARG A 209 -19.65 -18.91 3.01
C ARG A 209 -18.42 -19.79 3.15
N HIS A 210 -18.14 -20.62 2.15
CA HIS A 210 -16.93 -21.41 2.07
C HIS A 210 -15.78 -20.54 1.56
N VAL A 211 -14.64 -20.54 2.25
CA VAL A 211 -13.39 -19.95 1.76
C VAL A 211 -12.68 -21.05 0.97
N VAL A 212 -12.73 -20.95 -0.36
CA VAL A 212 -11.97 -21.84 -1.24
C VAL A 212 -10.53 -21.35 -1.24
N PHE A 213 -9.61 -22.14 -0.69
CA PHE A 213 -8.18 -21.98 -0.92
C PHE A 213 -7.80 -22.91 -2.08
N PRO A 214 -7.71 -22.41 -3.32
CA PRO A 214 -7.27 -23.25 -4.43
C PRO A 214 -5.81 -23.65 -4.19
N ALA A 215 -5.54 -24.95 -4.16
CA ALA A 215 -4.18 -25.44 -4.25
C ALA A 215 -3.65 -25.09 -5.66
N THR A 216 -2.49 -24.42 -5.73
CA THR A 216 -1.74 -24.33 -6.97
C THR A 216 -1.24 -25.73 -7.29
N VAL A 217 -1.96 -26.47 -8.13
CA VAL A 217 -1.48 -27.75 -8.66
C VAL A 217 -0.33 -27.42 -9.60
N GLY A 218 0.88 -27.42 -9.04
CA GLY A 218 2.12 -27.46 -9.79
C GLY A 218 2.14 -28.76 -10.58
N GLY A 219 1.90 -28.67 -11.88
CA GLY A 219 2.05 -29.80 -12.78
C GLY A 219 3.48 -30.30 -12.75
N ASN A 220 3.65 -31.60 -12.52
CA ASN A 220 4.76 -32.32 -13.10
C ASN A 220 4.23 -33.61 -13.73
N ARG A 221 4.19 -33.60 -15.06
CA ARG A 221 4.05 -34.82 -15.86
C ARG A 221 5.32 -35.63 -15.65
N ASN A 222 5.21 -36.88 -15.23
CA ASN A 222 6.20 -37.88 -15.59
C ASN A 222 5.45 -39.15 -15.99
N HIS A 223 5.55 -39.47 -17.29
CA HIS A 223 5.42 -40.82 -17.83
C HIS A 223 6.11 -41.83 -16.89
N GLN A 224 5.53 -43.02 -16.73
CA GLN A 224 6.13 -44.31 -17.13
C GLN A 224 5.06 -45.42 -17.01
N LEU A 225 4.80 -46.04 -18.16
CA LEU A 225 4.29 -47.39 -18.48
C LEU A 225 3.13 -47.96 -17.65
#